data_AF-A0A3M5WZL2-F1
#
_entry.id   AF-A0A3M5WZL2-F1
#
_cell.length_a   1.000
_cell.length_b   1.000
_cell.length_c   1.000
_cell.angle_alpha   90.00
_cell.angle_beta   90.00
_cell.angle_gamma   90.00
#
_symmetry.space_group_name_H-M   'P 1'
#
loop_
_entity.id
_entity.type
_entity.pdbx_description
1 polymer ?
#
loop_
_entity_poly.entity_id
_entity_poly.type
_entity_poly.pdbx_seq_one_letter_code
_entity_poly.pdbx_strand_id
1 'polypeptide(L)'
;MSIERTPPHQDPVVIVSAVRTPMGGFQGDLQSLSATALGSIAIRAAVERAGIESADVEHVLFGCVLPAGLGQAPARQAALGAGLSHATLCSTVNKMCGSGMQTAIMAHDLLLADSTAVVVAGGMESMSNAPYLLDRARSGYRMGHGKVLDHMFLDGLEDAYEPGRLMGTFAEDCAGLNGFSREAQDAFALASLARAQQAIAGGHFDAEIVPVQVTVGKESRQITHDEQPPKARPDKIPTLKPAFREGGTVTAANSSSISDGAAALLLMRQIADAIRELAIRFADVPMLSRTHGQPASPTTLGKELANVVYRLERQISQIAAVPLLGKINGAVGNYNAHLSAYADIDWEANARAFIEDELGLGFNPYTTQIEPHDYIAELFDAIARFNTILIDFDRDIWGYISLGYFKQRTIAGEIGSSTMPHKVNPIDFENSEGNLGIANALFQHLASKLPVSRWQRDLTDSTVLRNLGVGFAHSVIAYEASLKGISKLELNEQRIAADLDACWEVLAEPIQTVMRRYNIENPYEKLKELTRGKGIGPEALQTFIDGLDMPAEAKAELKKLTPANYIGNAAAQAKRI
;
A
#
# COMPACT_ATOMS: atom_id res chain seq x y z
N MET A 1 21.92 -25.59 8.88
CA MET A 1 20.59 -25.27 8.34
C MET A 1 20.67 -23.85 7.81
N SER A 2 20.87 -23.69 6.50
CA SER A 2 20.70 -22.39 5.84
C SER A 2 19.20 -22.16 5.69
N ILE A 3 18.68 -21.10 6.29
CA ILE A 3 17.30 -20.69 6.09
C ILE A 3 17.26 -19.98 4.73
N GLU A 4 16.93 -20.72 3.67
CA GLU A 4 16.54 -20.12 2.41
C GLU A 4 15.25 -19.31 2.64
N ARG A 5 15.33 -18.00 2.42
CA ARG A 5 14.15 -17.12 2.46
C ARG A 5 13.55 -17.07 1.06
N THR A 6 12.27 -17.39 0.96
CA THR A 6 11.46 -17.18 -0.25
C THR A 6 11.56 -15.70 -0.68
N PRO A 7 11.70 -15.39 -1.98
CA PRO A 7 11.74 -14.00 -2.45
C PRO A 7 10.45 -13.25 -2.07
N PRO A 8 10.52 -11.93 -1.80
CA PRO A 8 9.36 -11.14 -1.38
C PRO A 8 8.25 -11.10 -2.44
N HIS A 9 7.00 -10.99 -1.97
CA HIS A 9 5.82 -10.69 -2.80
C HIS A 9 6.10 -9.48 -3.69
N GLN A 10 5.65 -9.52 -4.94
CA GLN A 10 5.96 -8.49 -5.93
C GLN A 10 5.02 -7.28 -5.83
N ASP A 11 3.81 -7.47 -5.30
CA ASP A 11 2.88 -6.39 -4.97
C ASP A 11 3.40 -5.61 -3.74
N PRO A 12 3.88 -4.35 -3.90
CA PRO A 12 4.40 -3.57 -2.80
C PRO A 12 3.30 -3.14 -1.85
N VAL A 13 3.60 -3.28 -0.56
CA VAL A 13 2.85 -2.61 0.50
C VAL A 13 3.01 -1.10 0.37
N VAL A 14 1.89 -0.39 0.24
CA VAL A 14 1.85 1.06 0.10
C VAL A 14 1.23 1.71 1.34
N ILE A 15 1.73 2.91 1.68
CA ILE A 15 1.09 3.78 2.67
C ILE A 15 0.07 4.64 1.92
N VAL A 16 -1.21 4.38 2.12
CA VAL A 16 -2.31 5.09 1.43
C VAL A 16 -2.83 6.28 2.24
N SER A 17 -2.46 6.40 3.51
CA SER A 17 -2.74 7.57 4.35
C SER A 17 -1.70 7.71 5.44
N ALA A 18 -1.25 8.95 5.69
CA ALA A 18 -0.35 9.31 6.78
C ALA A 18 -0.85 10.58 7.47
N VAL A 19 -1.10 10.48 8.78
CA VAL A 19 -1.62 11.56 9.61
C VAL A 19 -1.00 11.53 11.00
N ARG A 20 -1.00 12.69 11.66
CA ARG A 20 -0.67 12.81 13.08
C ARG A 20 -1.48 13.91 13.75
N THR A 21 -1.59 13.84 15.06
CA THR A 21 -1.98 15.01 15.85
C THR A 21 -0.85 16.05 15.81
N PRO A 22 -1.12 17.31 16.20
CA PRO A 22 -0.06 18.18 16.63
C PRO A 22 0.74 17.52 17.78
N MET A 23 1.99 17.92 17.93
CA MET A 23 2.82 17.54 19.06
C MET A 23 2.68 18.60 20.16
N GLY A 24 2.12 18.17 21.30
CA GLY A 24 2.05 18.96 22.52
C GLY A 24 3.33 18.79 23.35
N GLY A 25 3.75 19.84 24.05
CA GLY A 25 4.78 19.74 25.08
C GLY A 25 4.26 19.07 26.35
N PHE A 26 5.18 18.59 27.18
CA PHE A 26 4.86 18.13 28.53
C PHE A 26 4.12 19.19 29.35
N GLN A 27 2.97 18.82 29.91
CA GLN A 27 2.01 19.71 30.58
C GLN A 27 1.58 20.91 29.72
N GLY A 28 1.62 20.73 28.40
CA GLY A 28 1.34 21.75 27.40
C GLY A 28 -0.06 21.63 26.81
N ASP A 29 -0.15 21.85 25.50
CA ASP A 29 -1.42 22.15 24.85
C ASP A 29 -2.38 20.96 24.78
N LEU A 30 -1.85 19.73 24.83
CA LEU A 30 -2.59 18.47 24.74
C LEU A 30 -2.71 17.72 26.09
N GLN A 31 -2.26 18.31 27.20
CA GLN A 31 -2.16 17.64 28.50
C GLN A 31 -3.48 17.05 29.03
N SER A 32 -4.64 17.52 28.58
CA SER A 32 -5.94 17.02 29.02
C SER A 32 -6.39 15.74 28.30
N LEU A 33 -5.65 15.29 27.29
CA LEU A 33 -6.00 14.14 26.47
C LEU A 33 -5.13 12.94 26.85
N SER A 34 -5.76 11.78 27.03
CA SER A 34 -5.03 10.52 27.19
C SER A 34 -4.35 10.12 25.87
N ALA A 35 -3.33 9.25 25.97
CA ALA A 35 -2.70 8.65 24.79
C ALA A 35 -3.75 7.96 23.88
N THR A 36 -4.73 7.26 24.46
CA THR A 36 -5.80 6.57 23.71
C THR A 36 -6.74 7.53 22.99
N ALA A 37 -7.01 8.71 23.55
CA ALA A 37 -7.80 9.75 22.88
C ALA A 37 -7.05 10.35 21.70
N LEU A 38 -5.76 10.63 21.87
CA LEU A 38 -4.89 11.10 20.77
C LEU A 38 -4.79 10.06 19.65
N GLY A 39 -4.58 8.79 20.02
CA GLY A 39 -4.58 7.67 19.07
C GLY A 39 -5.91 7.54 18.32
N SER A 40 -7.05 7.70 19.00
CA SER A 40 -8.37 7.67 18.37
C SER A 40 -8.53 8.74 17.29
N ILE A 41 -8.02 9.95 17.55
CA ILE A 41 -8.08 11.06 16.59
C ILE A 41 -7.22 10.75 15.37
N ALA A 42 -5.98 10.29 15.57
CA ALA A 42 -5.08 9.94 14.47
C ALA A 42 -5.63 8.79 13.62
N ILE A 43 -6.11 7.70 14.24
CA ILE A 43 -6.66 6.54 13.51
C ILE A 43 -7.89 6.95 12.70
N ARG A 44 -8.85 7.67 13.30
CA ARG A 44 -10.06 8.11 12.59
C ARG A 44 -9.70 8.93 11.36
N ALA A 45 -8.83 9.92 11.53
CA ALA A 45 -8.41 10.76 10.41
C ALA A 45 -7.64 9.99 9.34
N ALA A 46 -6.85 8.97 9.70
CA ALA A 46 -6.14 8.14 8.74
C ALA A 46 -7.11 7.39 7.83
N VAL A 47 -8.14 6.79 8.43
CA VAL A 47 -9.18 6.02 7.75
C VAL A 47 -10.08 6.93 6.91
N GLU A 48 -10.55 8.04 7.48
CA GLU A 48 -11.36 9.03 6.76
C GLU A 48 -10.62 9.59 5.54
N ARG A 49 -9.31 9.85 5.68
CA ARG A 49 -8.48 10.36 4.57
C ARG A 49 -8.16 9.30 3.53
N ALA A 50 -8.02 8.04 3.93
CA ALA A 50 -7.88 6.91 2.99
C ALA A 50 -9.16 6.65 2.19
N GLY A 51 -10.31 7.19 2.62
CA GLY A 51 -11.58 7.07 1.91
C GLY A 51 -12.20 5.68 1.95
N ILE A 52 -11.86 4.88 2.97
CA ILE A 52 -12.41 3.53 3.19
C ILE A 52 -13.40 3.50 4.35
N GLU A 53 -14.23 2.47 4.42
CA GLU A 53 -15.15 2.31 5.53
C GLU A 53 -14.41 1.83 6.78
N SER A 54 -14.88 2.23 7.95
CA SER A 54 -14.27 1.82 9.23
C SER A 54 -14.37 0.31 9.51
N ALA A 55 -15.24 -0.39 8.75
CA ALA A 55 -15.39 -1.84 8.78
C ALA A 55 -14.33 -2.58 7.94
N ASP A 56 -13.65 -1.90 7.02
CA ASP A 56 -12.65 -2.50 6.14
C ASP A 56 -11.30 -2.66 6.85
N VAL A 57 -11.07 -1.91 7.93
CA VAL A 57 -9.84 -2.04 8.73
C VAL A 57 -9.89 -3.32 9.55
N GLU A 58 -9.01 -4.26 9.21
CA GLU A 58 -8.95 -5.56 9.89
C GLU A 58 -7.98 -5.55 11.08
N HIS A 59 -6.90 -4.77 11.00
CA HIS A 59 -5.87 -4.71 12.04
C HIS A 59 -5.49 -3.27 12.43
N VAL A 60 -5.29 -3.06 13.73
CA VAL A 60 -4.66 -1.87 14.32
C VAL A 60 -3.46 -2.31 15.15
N LEU A 61 -2.27 -1.87 14.74
CA LEU A 61 -1.02 -2.07 15.46
C LEU A 61 -0.52 -0.71 15.96
N PHE A 62 -0.57 -0.47 17.26
CA PHE A 62 -0.29 0.85 17.82
C PHE A 62 0.74 0.82 18.95
N GLY A 63 1.76 1.66 18.81
CA GLY A 63 2.83 1.82 19.78
C GLY A 63 2.38 2.63 20.99
N CYS A 64 2.79 2.22 22.20
CA CYS A 64 2.59 2.99 23.43
C CYS A 64 3.68 2.59 24.45
N VAL A 65 4.45 3.57 24.94
CA VAL A 65 5.60 3.33 25.81
C VAL A 65 5.20 3.35 27.27
N LEU A 66 4.34 4.29 27.67
CA LEU A 66 3.92 4.51 29.05
C LEU A 66 2.45 4.08 29.28
N PRO A 67 2.16 2.77 29.43
CA PRO A 67 0.79 2.28 29.51
C PRO A 67 0.15 2.43 30.90
N ALA A 68 0.90 2.82 31.94
CA ALA A 68 0.34 2.84 33.30
C ALA A 68 -0.78 3.88 33.40
N GLY A 69 -1.91 3.45 33.99
CA GLY A 69 -3.09 4.31 34.15
C GLY A 69 -3.99 4.42 32.91
N LEU A 70 -3.59 3.88 31.74
CA LEU A 70 -4.41 3.92 30.52
C LEU A 70 -5.53 2.87 30.48
N GLY A 71 -5.48 1.85 31.33
CA GLY A 71 -6.42 0.73 31.30
C GLY A 71 -6.03 -0.36 30.29
N GLN A 72 -6.92 -1.34 30.09
CA GLN A 72 -6.62 -2.53 29.30
C GLN A 72 -6.63 -2.25 27.79
N ALA A 73 -5.70 -2.88 27.07
CA ALA A 73 -5.59 -2.84 25.61
C ALA A 73 -5.69 -1.43 24.99
N PRO A 74 -4.71 -0.52 25.23
CA PRO A 74 -4.76 0.85 24.74
C PRO A 74 -5.04 1.00 23.23
N ALA A 75 -4.39 0.19 22.38
CA ALA A 75 -4.66 0.21 20.93
C ALA A 75 -6.12 -0.10 20.58
N ARG A 76 -6.76 -1.00 21.33
CA ARG A 76 -8.18 -1.33 21.16
C ARG A 76 -9.09 -0.19 21.60
N GLN A 77 -8.76 0.49 22.70
CA GLN A 77 -9.48 1.69 23.12
C GLN A 77 -9.40 2.79 22.04
N ALA A 78 -8.21 2.98 21.45
CA ALA A 78 -8.00 3.94 20.37
C ALA A 78 -8.80 3.58 19.11
N ALA A 79 -8.78 2.31 18.69
CA ALA A 79 -9.55 1.82 17.55
C ALA A 79 -11.06 2.03 17.73
N LEU A 80 -11.61 1.70 18.90
CA LEU A 80 -13.02 1.91 19.19
C LEU A 80 -13.38 3.40 19.31
N GLY A 81 -12.52 4.21 19.93
CA GLY A 81 -12.68 5.66 19.99
C GLY A 81 -12.57 6.35 18.63
N ALA A 82 -11.93 5.70 17.66
CA ALA A 82 -11.89 6.11 16.26
C ALA A 82 -13.14 5.72 15.45
N GLY A 83 -14.01 4.86 16.00
CA GLY A 83 -15.21 4.37 15.31
C GLY A 83 -15.00 3.13 14.43
N LEU A 84 -13.90 2.40 14.65
CA LEU A 84 -13.64 1.16 13.93
C LEU A 84 -14.55 0.02 14.39
N SER A 85 -14.71 -0.98 13.51
CA SER A 85 -15.50 -2.17 13.79
C SER A 85 -15.04 -2.90 15.06
N HIS A 86 -15.98 -3.48 15.80
CA HIS A 86 -15.66 -4.37 16.92
C HIS A 86 -14.89 -5.62 16.49
N ALA A 87 -14.91 -6.00 15.21
CA ALA A 87 -14.12 -7.12 14.68
C ALA A 87 -12.63 -6.79 14.54
N THR A 88 -12.24 -5.51 14.48
CA THR A 88 -10.87 -5.05 14.23
C THR A 88 -9.87 -5.62 15.25
N LEU A 89 -8.90 -6.40 14.80
CA LEU A 89 -7.87 -6.98 15.66
C LEU A 89 -6.89 -5.90 16.09
N CYS A 90 -6.62 -5.80 17.39
CA CYS A 90 -5.85 -4.69 17.96
C CYS A 90 -4.69 -5.20 18.79
N SER A 91 -3.49 -4.67 18.54
CA SER A 91 -2.30 -4.96 19.35
C SER A 91 -1.61 -3.69 19.79
N THR A 92 -1.31 -3.59 21.10
CA THR A 92 -0.45 -2.53 21.63
C THR A 92 0.98 -3.03 21.65
N VAL A 93 1.89 -2.30 21.01
CA VAL A 93 3.30 -2.68 20.88
C VAL A 93 4.15 -1.74 21.73
N ASN A 94 5.08 -2.31 22.51
CA ASN A 94 6.09 -1.53 23.21
C ASN A 94 7.49 -2.04 22.80
N LYS A 95 8.20 -1.17 22.08
CA LYS A 95 9.63 -1.26 21.73
C LYS A 95 10.29 0.10 22.04
N MET A 96 9.93 0.69 23.18
CA MET A 96 10.33 2.05 23.58
C MET A 96 10.07 3.07 22.45
N CYS A 97 10.96 4.02 22.21
CA CYS A 97 10.83 5.02 21.14
C CYS A 97 10.64 4.41 19.73
N GLY A 98 11.03 3.14 19.52
CA GLY A 98 10.87 2.44 18.25
C GLY A 98 9.49 1.79 18.05
N SER A 99 8.54 1.95 18.99
CA SER A 99 7.25 1.24 18.95
C SER A 99 6.44 1.52 17.68
N GLY A 100 6.34 2.78 17.24
CA GLY A 100 5.60 3.14 16.02
C GLY A 100 6.26 2.63 14.74
N MET A 101 7.59 2.58 14.68
CA MET A 101 8.28 1.96 13.54
C MET A 101 8.11 0.44 13.55
N GLN A 102 8.13 -0.18 14.73
CA GLN A 102 7.90 -1.61 14.86
C GLN A 102 6.48 -2.00 14.40
N THR A 103 5.47 -1.17 14.66
CA THR A 103 4.10 -1.44 14.18
C THR A 103 4.01 -1.33 12.67
N ALA A 104 4.72 -0.39 12.04
CA ALA A 104 4.81 -0.31 10.58
C ALA A 104 5.50 -1.54 9.97
N ILE A 105 6.60 -2.01 10.57
CA ILE A 105 7.28 -3.25 10.16
C ILE A 105 6.34 -4.45 10.30
N MET A 106 5.65 -4.58 11.42
CA MET A 106 4.69 -5.65 11.64
C MET A 106 3.50 -5.58 10.68
N ALA A 107 2.99 -4.39 10.36
CA ALA A 107 1.91 -4.20 9.41
C ALA A 107 2.34 -4.59 7.99
N HIS A 108 3.53 -4.17 7.59
CA HIS A 108 4.16 -4.61 6.34
C HIS A 108 4.28 -6.14 6.30
N ASP A 109 4.74 -6.78 7.37
CA ASP A 109 4.89 -8.24 7.40
C ASP A 109 3.53 -8.97 7.40
N LEU A 110 2.52 -8.45 8.11
CA LEU A 110 1.15 -8.98 8.11
C LEU A 110 0.50 -8.86 6.74
N LEU A 111 0.72 -7.71 6.08
CA LEU A 111 0.38 -7.53 4.69
C LEU A 111 1.19 -8.57 3.92
N LEU A 112 2.51 -8.50 3.71
CA LEU A 112 3.26 -9.49 2.92
C LEU A 112 2.92 -10.99 3.18
N ALA A 113 2.56 -11.38 4.39
CA ALA A 113 2.11 -12.73 4.76
C ALA A 113 0.66 -13.09 4.38
N ASP A 114 -0.06 -12.21 3.70
CA ASP A 114 -1.47 -12.31 3.31
C ASP A 114 -2.44 -12.63 4.45
N SER A 115 -2.08 -12.18 5.65
CA SER A 115 -2.88 -12.40 6.87
C SER A 115 -4.01 -11.37 7.04
N THR A 116 -3.99 -10.30 6.24
CA THR A 116 -4.92 -9.16 6.27
C THR A 116 -4.70 -8.30 5.01
N ALA A 117 -5.69 -7.52 4.59
CA ALA A 117 -5.64 -6.61 3.44
C ALA A 117 -5.49 -5.13 3.84
N VAL A 118 -5.97 -4.74 5.03
CA VAL A 118 -5.97 -3.36 5.49
C VAL A 118 -5.47 -3.26 6.94
N VAL A 119 -4.36 -2.56 7.12
CA VAL A 119 -3.74 -2.38 8.44
C VAL A 119 -3.53 -0.91 8.74
N VAL A 120 -3.95 -0.50 9.94
CA VAL A 120 -3.53 0.77 10.53
C VAL A 120 -2.35 0.54 11.46
N ALA A 121 -1.22 1.16 11.15
CA ALA A 121 -0.02 1.14 11.97
C ALA A 121 0.25 2.53 12.55
N GLY A 122 0.83 2.61 13.75
CA GLY A 122 1.18 3.91 14.31
C GLY A 122 1.63 3.86 15.74
N GLY A 123 1.51 5.00 16.42
CA GLY A 123 1.86 5.17 17.82
C GLY A 123 1.11 6.30 18.48
N MET A 124 0.97 6.21 19.79
CA MET A 124 0.34 7.22 20.62
C MET A 124 1.05 7.31 21.97
N GLU A 125 1.17 8.52 22.49
CA GLU A 125 1.77 8.75 23.79
C GLU A 125 1.17 9.98 24.48
N SER A 126 1.06 9.91 25.80
CA SER A 126 0.86 11.11 26.62
C SER A 126 1.75 11.05 27.85
N MET A 127 2.93 11.66 27.72
CA MET A 127 3.87 11.79 28.82
C MET A 127 3.31 12.69 29.94
N SER A 128 2.45 13.65 29.61
CA SER A 128 1.78 14.51 30.60
C SER A 128 0.84 13.75 31.53
N ASN A 129 0.27 12.62 31.06
CA ASN A 129 -0.69 11.82 31.82
C ASN A 129 -0.04 10.62 32.51
N ALA A 130 1.29 10.45 32.40
CA ALA A 130 2.01 9.41 33.10
C ALA A 130 1.85 9.57 34.62
N PRO A 131 1.35 8.54 35.34
CA PRO A 131 1.05 8.69 36.76
C PRO A 131 2.31 8.58 37.62
N TYR A 132 2.19 8.98 38.88
CA TYR A 132 3.14 8.56 39.91
C TYR A 132 2.75 7.18 40.48
N LEU A 133 3.76 6.35 40.76
CA LEU A 133 3.64 5.00 41.29
C LEU A 133 4.10 4.94 42.76
N LEU A 134 3.44 4.05 43.52
CA LEU A 134 3.74 3.77 44.92
C LEU A 134 3.99 2.26 45.12
N ASP A 135 5.27 1.88 45.15
CA ASP A 135 5.78 0.50 45.18
C ASP A 135 5.22 -0.39 46.29
N ARG A 136 4.94 0.19 47.47
CA ARG A 136 4.52 -0.53 48.68
C ARG A 136 3.12 -0.17 49.15
N ALA A 137 2.35 0.60 48.37
CA ALA A 137 1.00 1.01 48.78
C ALA A 137 0.07 -0.18 49.05
N ARG A 138 0.21 -1.30 48.32
CA ARG A 138 -0.62 -2.50 48.52
C ARG A 138 -0.27 -3.28 49.79
N SER A 139 1.01 -3.38 50.15
CA SER A 139 1.47 -4.12 51.33
C SER A 139 1.62 -3.25 52.58
N GLY A 140 1.47 -1.94 52.43
CA GLY A 140 1.56 -0.94 53.49
C GLY A 140 2.98 -0.40 53.68
N TYR A 141 3.08 0.91 53.92
CA TYR A 141 4.31 1.55 54.35
C TYR A 141 4.45 1.40 55.88
N ARG A 142 5.66 1.04 56.34
CA ARG A 142 6.00 1.04 57.78
C ARG A 142 6.48 2.43 58.23
N MET A 143 6.75 2.60 59.52
CA MET A 143 7.32 3.82 60.09
C MET A 143 8.61 4.23 59.36
N GLY A 144 8.64 5.44 58.79
CA GLY A 144 9.73 5.97 57.96
C GLY A 144 9.23 6.66 56.68
N HIS A 145 10.13 7.22 55.88
CA HIS A 145 9.79 7.83 54.59
C HIS A 145 9.64 6.78 53.47
N GLY A 146 8.69 6.99 52.57
CA GLY A 146 8.52 6.25 51.32
C GLY A 146 8.91 7.09 50.10
N LYS A 147 9.24 6.44 48.99
CA LYS A 147 9.55 7.10 47.71
C LYS A 147 8.30 7.08 46.83
N VAL A 148 7.99 8.21 46.21
CA VAL A 148 7.04 8.31 45.09
C VAL A 148 7.86 8.19 43.81
N LEU A 149 7.45 7.29 42.91
CA LEU A 149 8.15 7.01 41.66
C LEU A 149 7.41 7.67 40.51
N ASP A 150 8.12 8.37 39.63
CA ASP A 150 7.53 8.91 38.40
C ASP A 150 7.52 7.80 37.34
N HIS A 151 6.36 7.44 36.79
CA HIS A 151 6.25 6.37 35.78
C HIS A 151 7.03 6.69 34.50
N MET A 152 7.03 7.96 34.07
CA MET A 152 7.76 8.37 32.87
C MET A 152 9.26 8.17 33.05
N PHE A 153 9.78 8.51 34.22
CA PHE A 153 11.19 8.26 34.53
C PHE A 153 11.44 6.77 34.65
N LEU A 154 10.71 6.09 35.53
CA LEU A 154 10.95 4.69 35.88
C LEU A 154 10.89 3.74 34.67
N ASP A 155 9.86 3.87 33.84
CA ASP A 155 9.60 2.92 32.75
C ASP A 155 9.94 3.47 31.36
N GLY A 156 10.20 4.79 31.23
CA GLY A 156 10.41 5.44 29.94
C GLY A 156 11.78 6.12 29.74
N LEU A 157 12.44 6.60 30.81
CA LEU A 157 13.63 7.46 30.70
C LEU A 157 14.81 7.06 31.61
N GLU A 158 14.63 6.09 32.49
CA GLU A 158 15.70 5.48 33.29
C GLU A 158 16.13 4.15 32.67
N ASP A 159 17.42 3.83 32.80
CA ASP A 159 17.94 2.54 32.39
C ASP A 159 17.49 1.44 33.36
N ALA A 160 16.98 0.35 32.80
CA ALA A 160 16.51 -0.79 33.58
C ALA A 160 17.64 -1.60 34.22
N TYR A 161 18.88 -1.46 33.72
CA TYR A 161 20.05 -2.22 34.18
C TYR A 161 20.89 -1.43 35.18
N GLU A 162 20.89 -0.09 35.09
CA GLU A 162 21.54 0.83 36.03
C GLU A 162 20.49 1.74 36.71
N PRO A 163 19.86 1.28 37.82
CA PRO A 163 18.77 1.99 38.46
C PRO A 163 19.09 3.46 38.79
N GLY A 164 18.22 4.38 38.35
CA GLY A 164 18.38 5.82 38.54
C GLY A 164 19.28 6.52 37.53
N ARG A 165 19.88 5.79 36.56
CA ARG A 165 20.64 6.40 35.47
C ARG A 165 19.69 6.83 34.36
N LEU A 166 19.59 8.14 34.14
CA LEU A 166 18.74 8.71 33.09
C LEU A 166 19.34 8.49 31.70
N MET A 167 18.48 8.26 30.70
CA MET A 167 18.85 8.10 29.29
C MET A 167 19.73 9.23 28.76
N GLY A 168 19.49 10.47 29.19
CA GLY A 168 20.30 11.62 28.76
C GLY A 168 21.78 11.56 29.18
N THR A 169 22.12 10.76 30.20
CA THR A 169 23.53 10.51 30.55
C THR A 169 24.26 9.69 29.49
N PHE A 170 23.57 8.82 28.76
CA PHE A 170 24.16 8.09 27.64
C PHE A 170 24.35 8.99 26.42
N ALA A 171 23.49 9.99 26.22
CA ALA A 171 23.69 11.02 25.19
C ALA A 171 24.94 11.86 25.48
N GLU A 172 25.17 12.21 26.75
CA GLU A 172 26.39 12.85 27.22
C GLU A 172 27.66 12.01 26.94
N ASP A 173 27.59 10.70 27.20
CA ASP A 173 28.72 9.80 26.93
C ASP A 173 28.96 9.65 25.41
N CYS A 174 27.90 9.55 24.62
CA CYS A 174 27.97 9.52 23.16
C CYS A 174 28.60 10.81 22.60
N ALA A 175 28.19 11.97 23.10
CA ALA A 175 28.76 13.25 22.70
C ALA A 175 30.26 13.34 23.02
N GLY A 176 30.66 12.88 24.21
CA GLY A 176 32.07 12.83 24.62
C GLY A 176 32.89 11.87 23.76
N LEU A 177 32.39 10.66 23.52
CA LEU A 177 33.06 9.64 22.71
C LEU A 177 33.28 10.07 21.25
N ASN A 178 32.30 10.76 20.67
CA ASN A 178 32.35 11.22 19.28
C ASN A 178 32.91 12.65 19.12
N GLY A 179 33.29 13.31 20.22
CA GLY A 179 33.85 14.66 20.19
C GLY A 179 32.86 15.75 19.74
N PHE A 180 31.55 15.54 19.95
CA PHE A 180 30.54 16.54 19.59
C PHE A 180 30.56 17.70 20.59
N SER A 181 31.05 18.86 20.14
CA SER A 181 31.10 20.05 21.00
C SER A 181 29.70 20.58 21.32
N ARG A 182 29.60 21.33 22.41
CA ARG A 182 28.35 22.01 22.81
C ARG A 182 27.86 22.94 21.70
N GLU A 183 28.76 23.68 21.08
CA GLU A 183 28.46 24.63 20.01
C GLU A 183 27.90 23.92 18.78
N ALA A 184 28.43 22.74 18.45
CA ALA A 184 27.92 21.93 17.33
C ALA A 184 26.49 21.41 17.61
N GLN A 185 26.23 20.93 18.83
CA GLN A 185 24.91 20.47 19.25
C GLN A 185 23.88 21.62 19.20
N ASP A 186 24.24 22.78 19.74
CA ASP A 186 23.37 23.96 19.75
C ASP A 186 23.16 24.53 18.35
N ALA A 187 24.19 24.53 17.49
CA ALA A 187 24.05 24.93 16.09
C ALA A 187 23.09 24.00 15.32
N PHE A 188 23.16 22.69 15.56
CA PHE A 188 22.20 21.74 14.99
C PHE A 188 20.79 21.98 15.50
N ALA A 189 20.61 22.20 16.81
CA ALA A 189 19.32 22.51 17.41
C ALA A 189 18.71 23.79 16.84
N LEU A 190 19.49 24.86 16.69
CA LEU A 190 19.07 26.13 16.08
C LEU A 190 18.67 25.94 14.62
N ALA A 191 19.47 25.19 13.84
CA ALA A 191 19.16 24.89 12.45
C ALA A 191 17.86 24.06 12.32
N SER A 192 17.68 23.05 13.18
CA SER A 192 16.48 22.22 13.22
C SER A 192 15.25 23.05 13.58
N LEU A 193 15.36 23.92 14.59
CA LEU A 193 14.31 24.83 15.00
C LEU A 193 13.91 25.79 13.87
N ALA A 194 14.88 26.42 13.22
CA ALA A 194 14.63 27.32 12.10
C ALA A 194 13.90 26.61 10.95
N ARG A 195 14.32 25.38 10.60
CA ARG A 195 13.64 24.55 9.60
C ARG A 195 12.20 24.21 10.01
N ALA A 196 11.97 23.82 11.26
CA ALA A 196 10.63 23.52 11.76
C ALA A 196 9.72 24.76 11.73
N GLN A 197 10.23 25.93 12.15
CA GLN A 197 9.49 27.20 12.08
C GLN A 197 9.16 27.60 10.64
N GLN A 198 10.11 27.43 9.70
CA GLN A 198 9.87 27.66 8.28
C GLN A 198 8.84 26.68 7.71
N ALA A 199 8.93 25.40 8.07
CA ALA A 199 7.98 24.38 7.62
C ALA A 199 6.55 24.67 8.10
N ILE A 200 6.40 25.09 9.36
CA ILE A 200 5.11 25.53 9.93
C ILE A 200 4.61 26.79 9.21
N ALA A 201 5.46 27.82 9.06
CA ALA A 201 5.06 29.07 8.41
C ALA A 201 4.69 28.88 6.93
N GLY A 202 5.30 27.90 6.26
CA GLY A 202 5.02 27.52 4.88
C GLY A 202 3.88 26.52 4.71
N GLY A 203 3.23 26.06 5.79
CA GLY A 203 2.12 25.10 5.73
C GLY A 203 2.53 23.68 5.31
N HIS A 204 3.82 23.34 5.39
CA HIS A 204 4.33 22.04 4.93
C HIS A 204 3.78 20.84 5.73
N PHE A 205 3.32 21.08 6.95
CA PHE A 205 2.73 20.06 7.82
C PHE A 205 1.19 20.06 7.80
N ASP A 206 0.54 21.01 7.12
CA ASP A 206 -0.93 21.14 7.13
C ASP A 206 -1.60 19.89 6.55
N ALA A 207 -0.94 19.26 5.57
CA ALA A 207 -1.40 18.01 5.02
C ALA A 207 -1.37 16.89 6.07
N GLU A 208 -0.33 16.74 6.89
CA GLU A 208 -0.21 15.61 7.83
C GLU A 208 -0.85 15.84 9.22
N ILE A 209 -1.03 17.10 9.65
CA ILE A 209 -1.58 17.41 10.97
C ILE A 209 -3.11 17.42 10.96
N VAL A 210 -3.71 16.68 11.88
CA VAL A 210 -5.14 16.64 12.14
C VAL A 210 -5.45 17.61 13.28
N PRO A 211 -6.27 18.66 13.08
CA PRO A 211 -6.65 19.58 14.15
C PRO A 211 -7.28 18.87 15.35
N VAL A 212 -6.80 19.17 16.55
CA VAL A 212 -7.27 18.54 17.81
C VAL A 212 -8.07 19.54 18.64
N GLN A 213 -9.29 19.18 19.01
CA GLN A 213 -10.08 19.97 19.94
C GLN A 213 -9.70 19.62 21.38
N VAL A 214 -9.32 20.64 22.16
CA VAL A 214 -8.94 20.53 23.57
C VAL A 214 -9.89 21.37 24.41
N THR A 215 -10.42 20.82 25.50
CA THR A 215 -11.27 21.56 26.45
C THR A 215 -10.58 21.66 27.80
N VAL A 216 -10.38 22.88 28.28
CA VAL A 216 -9.81 23.18 29.59
C VAL A 216 -10.84 23.97 30.39
N GLY A 217 -11.43 23.34 31.41
CA GLY A 217 -12.53 23.93 32.16
C GLY A 217 -13.77 24.14 31.30
N LYS A 218 -14.13 25.41 31.03
CA LYS A 218 -15.28 25.80 30.18
C LYS A 218 -14.87 26.24 28.78
N GLU A 219 -13.57 26.36 28.50
CA GLU A 219 -13.06 26.87 27.23
C GLU A 219 -12.63 25.71 26.33
N SER A 220 -12.98 25.80 25.06
CA SER A 220 -12.62 24.82 24.04
C SER A 220 -11.80 25.51 22.97
N ARG A 221 -10.63 24.94 22.64
CA ARG A 221 -9.69 25.47 21.66
C ARG A 221 -9.30 24.39 20.67
N GLN A 222 -9.08 24.79 19.42
CA GLN A 222 -8.57 23.91 18.39
C GLN A 222 -7.06 24.11 18.27
N ILE A 223 -6.30 23.02 18.39
CA ILE A 223 -4.85 23.01 18.22
C ILE A 223 -4.55 22.51 16.81
N THR A 224 -3.86 23.32 16.01
CA THR A 224 -3.61 23.03 14.58
C THR A 224 -2.13 22.93 14.22
N HIS A 225 -1.23 23.31 15.13
CA HIS A 225 0.22 23.28 14.89
C HIS A 225 0.94 22.71 16.10
N ASP A 226 2.16 22.21 15.86
CA ASP A 226 3.05 21.75 16.92
C ASP A 226 3.37 22.89 17.89
N GLU A 227 3.37 22.57 19.18
CA GLU A 227 3.43 23.57 20.23
C GLU A 227 4.83 24.20 20.40
N GLN A 228 5.87 23.36 20.32
CA GLN A 228 7.21 23.72 20.77
C GLN A 228 7.95 24.67 19.81
N PRO A 229 8.01 24.43 18.48
CA PRO A 229 8.80 25.28 17.59
C PRO A 229 8.39 26.77 17.60
N PRO A 230 7.09 27.13 17.60
CA PRO A 230 6.69 28.54 17.70
C PRO A 230 6.99 29.20 19.05
N LYS A 231 7.03 28.43 20.14
CA LYS A 231 7.28 28.94 21.51
C LYS A 231 8.77 28.99 21.88
N ALA A 232 9.65 28.40 21.06
CA ALA A 232 11.08 28.35 21.33
C ALA A 232 11.73 29.76 21.31
N ARG A 233 12.79 29.92 22.11
CA ARG A 233 13.59 31.17 22.18
C ARG A 233 15.03 30.91 21.72
N PRO A 234 15.34 31.10 20.41
CA PRO A 234 16.66 30.80 19.84
C PRO A 234 17.82 31.42 20.61
N ASP A 235 17.70 32.69 21.00
CA ASP A 235 18.74 33.44 21.72
C ASP A 235 19.09 32.87 23.10
N LYS A 236 18.21 32.01 23.66
CA LYS A 236 18.44 31.37 24.95
C LYS A 236 19.18 30.04 24.84
N ILE A 237 19.17 29.39 23.67
CA ILE A 237 19.74 28.05 23.48
C ILE A 237 21.22 27.98 23.93
N PRO A 238 22.12 28.89 23.52
CA PRO A 238 23.53 28.85 23.94
C PRO A 238 23.74 29.04 25.45
N THR A 239 22.76 29.63 26.14
CA THR A 239 22.85 29.96 27.57
C THR A 239 22.30 28.87 28.48
N LEU A 240 21.68 27.82 27.92
CA LEU A 240 21.10 26.75 28.73
C LEU A 240 22.18 25.94 29.43
N LYS A 241 21.89 25.59 30.68
CA LYS A 241 22.73 24.72 31.48
C LYS A 241 22.58 23.26 31.03
N PRO A 242 23.65 22.45 31.10
CA PRO A 242 23.55 21.01 30.88
C PRO A 242 22.54 20.37 31.82
N ALA A 243 21.77 19.40 31.31
CA ALA A 243 20.63 18.82 32.00
C ALA A 243 20.98 17.55 32.81
N PHE A 244 22.04 16.82 32.44
CA PHE A 244 22.29 15.46 32.94
C PHE A 244 23.56 15.31 33.78
N ARG A 245 24.57 16.18 33.61
CA ARG A 245 25.76 16.20 34.46
C ARG A 245 26.43 17.58 34.50
N GLU A 246 27.15 17.86 35.58
CA GLU A 246 28.02 19.03 35.66
C GLU A 246 29.11 18.96 34.59
N GLY A 247 29.33 20.07 33.88
CA GLY A 247 30.28 20.12 32.75
C GLY A 247 29.83 19.39 31.48
N GLY A 248 28.58 18.90 31.44
CA GLY A 248 28.01 18.25 30.24
C GLY A 248 27.74 19.22 29.08
N THR A 249 27.24 18.68 27.98
CA THR A 249 26.91 19.45 26.76
C THR A 249 25.43 19.37 26.37
N VAL A 250 24.70 18.37 26.87
CA VAL A 250 23.31 18.13 26.51
C VAL A 250 22.41 19.03 27.34
N THR A 251 21.53 19.79 26.68
CA THR A 251 20.58 20.73 27.26
C THR A 251 19.17 20.44 26.80
N ALA A 252 18.19 21.03 27.48
CA ALA A 252 16.78 20.89 27.08
C ALA A 252 16.48 21.32 25.64
N ALA A 253 17.29 22.18 25.02
CA ALA A 253 17.07 22.64 23.64
C ALA A 253 17.74 21.77 22.58
N ASN A 254 18.78 21.01 22.93
CA ASN A 254 19.49 20.13 22.01
C ASN A 254 19.20 18.63 22.27
N SER A 255 18.21 18.35 23.14
CA SER A 255 17.62 17.04 23.38
C SER A 255 16.22 16.93 22.78
N SER A 256 15.74 15.70 22.60
CA SER A 256 14.35 15.44 22.22
C SER A 256 13.37 15.98 23.26
N SER A 257 12.21 16.48 22.81
CA SER A 257 11.16 16.97 23.68
C SER A 257 10.37 15.83 24.32
N ILE A 258 9.94 16.05 25.57
CA ILE A 258 8.89 15.25 26.21
C ILE A 258 7.56 15.77 25.66
N SER A 259 6.76 14.87 25.08
CA SER A 259 5.63 15.27 24.26
C SER A 259 4.41 14.36 24.40
N ASP A 260 3.26 14.95 24.12
CA ASP A 260 1.99 14.25 23.92
C ASP A 260 1.67 14.27 22.41
N GLY A 261 1.23 13.14 21.86
CA GLY A 261 0.82 13.07 20.46
C GLY A 261 0.53 11.66 19.98
N ALA A 262 0.00 11.57 18.76
CA ALA A 262 -0.20 10.31 18.07
C ALA A 262 -0.01 10.46 16.55
N ALA A 263 0.38 9.36 15.90
CA ALA A 263 0.50 9.28 14.45
C ALA A 263 -0.07 7.93 13.96
N ALA A 264 -0.69 7.95 12.78
CA ALA A 264 -1.28 6.79 12.14
C ALA A 264 -0.91 6.75 10.65
N LEU A 265 -0.59 5.55 10.19
CA LEU A 265 -0.41 5.16 8.81
C LEU A 265 -1.47 4.13 8.46
N LEU A 266 -2.05 4.22 7.27
CA LEU A 266 -2.89 3.16 6.71
C LEU A 266 -2.14 2.48 5.56
N LEU A 267 -2.02 1.16 5.62
CA LEU A 267 -1.25 0.35 4.69
C LEU A 267 -2.15 -0.70 4.00
N MET A 268 -1.93 -0.88 2.70
CA MET A 268 -2.64 -1.81 1.80
C MET A 268 -1.72 -2.36 0.70
N ARG A 269 -2.22 -3.30 -0.12
CA ARG A 269 -1.58 -3.81 -1.35
C ARG A 269 -2.20 -3.21 -2.64
N GLN A 270 -1.53 -3.37 -3.78
CA GLN A 270 -1.91 -2.85 -5.10
C GLN A 270 -3.08 -3.60 -5.76
N ILE A 271 -3.56 -2.98 -6.85
CA ILE A 271 -4.66 -3.39 -7.73
C ILE A 271 -4.65 -4.87 -8.18
N ALA A 272 -3.47 -5.51 -8.29
CA ALA A 272 -3.38 -6.92 -8.64
C ALA A 272 -4.02 -7.81 -7.56
N ASP A 273 -3.82 -7.47 -6.28
CA ASP A 273 -4.38 -8.22 -5.17
C ASP A 273 -5.89 -7.96 -4.99
N ALA A 274 -6.38 -6.75 -5.26
CA ALA A 274 -7.82 -6.49 -5.33
C ALA A 274 -8.52 -7.37 -6.38
N ILE A 275 -7.88 -7.58 -7.54
CA ILE A 275 -8.40 -8.50 -8.57
C ILE A 275 -8.24 -9.97 -8.14
N ARG A 276 -7.16 -10.32 -7.42
CA ARG A 276 -6.95 -11.67 -6.85
C ARG A 276 -8.04 -12.04 -5.86
N GLU A 277 -8.41 -11.13 -4.96
CA GLU A 277 -9.50 -11.37 -4.02
C GLU A 277 -10.81 -11.70 -4.74
N LEU A 278 -11.14 -10.98 -5.81
CA LEU A 278 -12.30 -11.30 -6.63
C LEU A 278 -12.13 -12.64 -7.36
N ALA A 279 -10.92 -12.96 -7.84
CA ALA A 279 -10.62 -14.24 -8.49
C ALA A 279 -10.89 -15.43 -7.56
N ILE A 280 -10.43 -15.34 -6.31
CA ILE A 280 -10.64 -16.37 -5.29
C ILE A 280 -12.11 -16.40 -4.86
N ARG A 281 -12.70 -15.24 -4.57
CA ARG A 281 -14.11 -15.11 -4.12
C ARG A 281 -15.09 -15.69 -5.13
N PHE A 282 -14.84 -15.51 -6.43
CA PHE A 282 -15.71 -15.97 -7.50
C PHE A 282 -15.17 -17.23 -8.20
N ALA A 283 -14.24 -17.95 -7.58
CA ALA A 283 -13.59 -19.11 -8.17
C ALA A 283 -14.57 -20.18 -8.64
N ASP A 284 -15.65 -20.42 -7.88
CA ASP A 284 -16.65 -21.46 -8.16
C ASP A 284 -17.86 -20.95 -8.96
N VAL A 285 -17.90 -19.67 -9.36
CA VAL A 285 -19.03 -19.08 -10.09
C VAL A 285 -18.92 -19.43 -11.58
N PRO A 286 -19.73 -20.36 -12.12
CA PRO A 286 -19.65 -20.76 -13.52
C PRO A 286 -20.05 -19.60 -14.42
N MET A 287 -19.37 -19.43 -15.55
CA MET A 287 -19.62 -18.35 -16.49
C MET A 287 -19.54 -18.84 -17.93
N LEU A 288 -20.47 -18.39 -18.77
CA LEU A 288 -20.41 -18.66 -20.20
C LEU A 288 -19.27 -17.83 -20.81
N SER A 289 -18.26 -18.51 -21.34
CA SER A 289 -17.16 -17.86 -22.04
C SER A 289 -17.64 -17.26 -23.36
N ARG A 290 -16.91 -16.25 -23.84
CA ARG A 290 -17.17 -15.65 -25.15
C ARG A 290 -15.90 -15.58 -25.98
N THR A 291 -15.89 -16.29 -27.10
CA THR A 291 -14.82 -16.20 -28.11
C THR A 291 -15.39 -15.56 -29.36
N HIS A 292 -14.77 -14.49 -29.87
CA HIS A 292 -15.34 -13.65 -30.93
C HIS A 292 -16.71 -13.06 -30.55
N GLY A 293 -16.96 -12.86 -29.26
CA GLY A 293 -18.24 -12.40 -28.72
C GLY A 293 -19.37 -13.45 -28.74
N GLN A 294 -19.10 -14.69 -29.18
CA GLN A 294 -20.09 -15.77 -29.27
C GLN A 294 -19.98 -16.75 -28.10
N PRO A 295 -21.08 -17.42 -27.69
CA PRO A 295 -21.05 -18.48 -26.69
C PRO A 295 -19.98 -19.54 -26.96
N ALA A 296 -19.20 -19.87 -25.93
CA ALA A 296 -18.12 -20.84 -25.98
C ALA A 296 -18.06 -21.70 -24.72
N SER A 297 -17.16 -22.68 -24.69
CA SER A 297 -16.97 -23.61 -23.57
C SER A 297 -16.85 -22.84 -22.23
N PRO A 298 -17.69 -23.16 -21.22
CA PRO A 298 -17.76 -22.42 -19.97
C PRO A 298 -16.43 -22.35 -19.19
N THR A 299 -16.30 -21.29 -18.41
CA THR A 299 -15.21 -21.02 -17.47
C THR A 299 -15.81 -20.73 -16.08
N THR A 300 -15.03 -20.19 -15.16
CA THR A 300 -15.57 -19.50 -13.98
C THR A 300 -15.18 -18.03 -13.99
N LEU A 301 -16.03 -17.17 -13.42
CA LEU A 301 -15.74 -15.74 -13.31
C LEU A 301 -14.38 -15.52 -12.61
N GLY A 302 -14.15 -16.22 -11.50
CA GLY A 302 -12.88 -16.15 -10.79
C GLY A 302 -11.68 -16.57 -11.63
N LYS A 303 -11.85 -17.54 -12.55
CA LYS A 303 -10.78 -17.97 -13.45
C LYS A 303 -10.40 -16.90 -14.47
N GLU A 304 -11.36 -16.13 -14.97
CA GLU A 304 -11.04 -15.02 -15.89
C GLU A 304 -10.28 -13.89 -15.18
N LEU A 305 -10.64 -13.61 -13.92
CA LEU A 305 -9.91 -12.64 -13.10
C LEU A 305 -8.50 -13.14 -12.76
N ALA A 306 -8.33 -14.43 -12.47
CA ALA A 306 -7.02 -15.03 -12.23
C ALA A 306 -6.06 -14.89 -13.42
N ASN A 307 -6.58 -14.91 -14.67
CA ASN A 307 -5.76 -14.65 -15.86
C ASN A 307 -5.14 -13.25 -15.83
N VAL A 308 -5.92 -12.26 -15.40
CA VAL A 308 -5.49 -10.86 -15.30
C VAL A 308 -4.43 -10.72 -14.23
N VAL A 309 -4.68 -11.25 -13.03
CA VAL A 309 -3.74 -11.22 -11.90
C VAL A 309 -2.38 -11.76 -12.30
N TYR A 310 -2.35 -12.96 -12.88
CA TYR A 310 -1.10 -13.59 -13.32
C TYR A 310 -0.32 -12.73 -14.33
N ARG A 311 -1.03 -12.05 -15.23
CA ARG A 311 -0.41 -11.12 -16.20
C ARG A 311 0.14 -9.89 -15.52
N LEU A 312 -0.59 -9.29 -14.59
CA LEU A 312 -0.17 -8.10 -13.84
C LEU A 312 1.07 -8.40 -12.99
N GLU A 313 1.08 -9.50 -12.22
CA GLU A 313 2.22 -9.92 -11.41
C GLU A 313 3.50 -10.04 -12.22
N ARG A 314 3.43 -10.69 -13.40
CA ARG A 314 4.59 -10.78 -14.31
C ARG A 314 5.14 -9.41 -14.70
N GLN A 315 4.29 -8.40 -14.84
CA GLN A 315 4.73 -7.05 -15.16
C GLN A 315 5.28 -6.34 -13.92
N ILE A 316 4.70 -6.55 -12.74
CA ILE A 316 5.24 -6.03 -11.49
C ILE A 316 6.67 -6.56 -11.25
N SER A 317 6.93 -7.86 -11.47
CA SER A 317 8.31 -8.41 -11.39
C SER A 317 9.27 -7.69 -12.34
N GLN A 318 8.82 -7.48 -13.59
CA GLN A 318 9.66 -6.85 -14.61
C GLN A 318 9.95 -5.39 -14.27
N ILE A 319 8.95 -4.64 -13.80
CA ILE A 319 9.11 -3.24 -13.37
C ILE A 319 10.13 -3.16 -12.22
N ALA A 320 9.96 -4.00 -11.20
CA ALA A 320 10.86 -4.03 -10.05
C ALA A 320 12.30 -4.46 -10.41
N ALA A 321 12.46 -5.22 -11.49
CA ALA A 321 13.76 -5.69 -11.97
C ALA A 321 14.49 -4.70 -12.89
N VAL A 322 13.86 -3.60 -13.32
CA VAL A 322 14.54 -2.61 -14.17
C VAL A 322 15.62 -1.88 -13.35
N PRO A 323 16.91 -1.96 -13.76
CA PRO A 323 17.97 -1.28 -13.05
C PRO A 323 17.84 0.24 -13.23
N LEU A 324 17.83 1.00 -12.13
CA LEU A 324 17.89 2.45 -12.20
C LEU A 324 19.36 2.88 -12.30
N LEU A 325 19.76 3.44 -13.45
CA LEU A 325 21.16 3.72 -13.73
C LEU A 325 21.56 5.17 -13.39
N GLY A 326 22.79 5.33 -12.90
CA GLY A 326 23.41 6.61 -12.62
C GLY A 326 24.82 6.69 -13.20
N LYS A 327 25.29 7.92 -13.45
CA LYS A 327 26.63 8.16 -14.01
C LYS A 327 27.27 9.42 -13.44
N ILE A 328 28.60 9.43 -13.33
CA ILE A 328 29.38 10.64 -13.02
C ILE A 328 30.78 10.57 -13.64
N ASN A 329 30.92 11.08 -14.86
CA ASN A 329 32.16 10.96 -15.67
C ASN A 329 32.50 12.25 -16.44
N GLY A 330 31.97 13.39 -15.97
CA GLY A 330 32.30 14.72 -16.46
C GLY A 330 31.67 15.10 -17.81
N ALA A 331 32.28 16.09 -18.48
CA ALA A 331 31.66 16.83 -19.57
C ALA A 331 31.24 15.99 -20.78
N VAL A 332 31.97 14.92 -21.10
CA VAL A 332 31.74 14.08 -22.29
C VAL A 332 31.95 12.58 -22.03
N GLY A 333 31.99 12.16 -20.77
CA GLY A 333 32.13 10.74 -20.41
C GLY A 333 33.51 10.26 -19.98
N ASN A 334 34.55 11.10 -20.05
CA ASN A 334 35.95 10.65 -19.99
C ASN A 334 36.76 11.19 -18.81
N TYR A 335 36.13 11.75 -17.79
CA TYR A 335 36.81 12.28 -16.59
C TYR A 335 37.85 13.39 -16.85
N ASN A 336 37.93 14.00 -18.04
CA ASN A 336 38.97 14.95 -18.46
C ASN A 336 39.34 16.02 -17.41
N ALA A 337 38.34 16.67 -16.80
CA ALA A 337 38.57 17.71 -15.79
C ALA A 337 39.10 17.14 -14.47
N HIS A 338 38.60 15.97 -14.07
CA HIS A 338 39.00 15.28 -12.86
C HIS A 338 40.46 14.83 -12.95
N LEU A 339 40.83 14.17 -14.05
CA LEU A 339 42.21 13.72 -14.31
C LEU A 339 43.20 14.89 -14.49
N SER A 340 42.74 16.04 -15.01
CA SER A 340 43.57 17.25 -15.09
C SER A 340 43.92 17.83 -13.71
N ALA A 341 43.04 17.66 -12.72
CA ALA A 341 43.23 18.18 -11.37
C ALA A 341 43.89 17.15 -10.43
N TYR A 342 43.53 15.87 -10.59
CA TYR A 342 44.00 14.77 -9.75
C TYR A 342 44.22 13.53 -10.63
N ALA A 343 45.44 13.39 -11.16
CA ALA A 343 45.81 12.30 -12.06
C ALA A 343 45.95 10.94 -11.36
N ASP A 344 46.21 10.95 -10.05
CA ASP A 344 46.50 9.73 -9.26
C ASP A 344 45.25 9.08 -8.63
N ILE A 345 44.06 9.68 -8.81
CA ILE A 345 42.80 9.14 -8.30
C ILE A 345 42.19 8.21 -9.37
N ASP A 346 41.80 7.00 -8.95
CA ASP A 346 40.95 6.12 -9.77
C ASP A 346 39.52 6.67 -9.79
N TRP A 347 39.25 7.53 -10.77
CA TRP A 347 37.97 8.22 -10.91
C TRP A 347 36.83 7.30 -11.33
N GLU A 348 37.10 6.17 -11.98
CA GLU A 348 36.06 5.20 -12.31
C GLU A 348 35.62 4.45 -11.04
N ALA A 349 36.57 3.98 -10.23
CA ALA A 349 36.26 3.35 -8.95
C ALA A 349 35.57 4.33 -7.99
N ASN A 350 36.01 5.59 -7.95
CA ASN A 350 35.38 6.64 -7.15
C ASN A 350 33.93 6.93 -7.61
N ALA A 351 33.71 7.04 -8.93
CA ALA A 351 32.38 7.24 -9.50
C ALA A 351 31.44 6.06 -9.20
N ARG A 352 31.94 4.82 -9.33
CA ARG A 352 31.17 3.62 -8.99
C ARG A 352 30.74 3.63 -7.53
N ALA A 353 31.69 3.82 -6.61
CA ALA A 353 31.39 3.86 -5.17
C ALA A 353 30.36 4.95 -4.84
N PHE A 354 30.48 6.13 -5.44
CA PHE A 354 29.50 7.20 -5.24
C PHE A 354 28.09 6.82 -5.76
N ILE A 355 27.99 6.19 -6.92
CA ILE A 355 26.69 5.83 -7.51
C ILE A 355 26.06 4.61 -6.80
N GLU A 356 26.84 3.57 -6.55
CA GLU A 356 26.36 2.30 -5.98
C GLU A 356 26.21 2.39 -4.46
N ASP A 357 27.21 2.87 -3.73
CA ASP A 357 27.24 2.79 -2.26
C ASP A 357 26.52 3.96 -1.59
N GLU A 358 26.68 5.19 -2.11
CA GLU A 358 26.08 6.39 -1.50
C GLU A 358 24.66 6.65 -2.02
N LEU A 359 24.39 6.36 -3.30
CA LEU A 359 23.10 6.65 -3.94
C LEU A 359 22.22 5.42 -4.18
N GLY A 360 22.76 4.20 -4.11
CA GLY A 360 21.99 2.96 -4.30
C GLY A 360 21.51 2.72 -5.74
N LEU A 361 22.20 3.27 -6.75
CA LEU A 361 21.85 3.11 -8.16
C LEU A 361 22.83 2.17 -8.88
N GLY A 362 22.45 1.66 -10.05
CA GLY A 362 23.36 0.92 -10.92
C GLY A 362 24.35 1.86 -11.62
N PHE A 363 25.65 1.61 -11.50
CA PHE A 363 26.64 2.43 -12.17
C PHE A 363 26.68 2.16 -13.69
N ASN A 364 26.50 3.22 -14.49
CA ASN A 364 26.71 3.18 -15.93
C ASN A 364 28.08 3.79 -16.30
N PRO A 365 29.12 2.96 -16.57
CA PRO A 365 30.46 3.46 -16.88
C PRO A 365 30.58 4.13 -18.26
N TYR A 366 29.70 3.81 -19.21
CA TYR A 366 29.81 4.25 -20.59
C TYR A 366 28.70 5.22 -20.95
N THR A 367 29.02 6.52 -20.87
CA THR A 367 28.07 7.56 -21.23
C THR A 367 28.75 8.67 -22.02
N THR A 368 27.97 9.51 -22.67
CA THR A 368 28.44 10.78 -23.21
C THR A 368 28.29 11.87 -22.12
N GLN A 369 27.83 13.06 -22.48
CA GLN A 369 27.51 14.09 -21.49
C GLN A 369 26.25 13.74 -20.68
N ILE A 370 25.34 12.93 -21.22
CA ILE A 370 24.11 12.46 -20.56
C ILE A 370 24.22 10.99 -20.19
N GLU A 371 23.43 10.56 -19.21
CA GLU A 371 23.02 9.15 -19.13
C GLU A 371 22.13 8.86 -20.36
N PRO A 372 22.29 7.72 -21.06
CA PRO A 372 21.61 7.46 -22.33
C PRO A 372 20.10 7.31 -22.26
N HIS A 373 19.49 7.21 -21.08
CA HIS A 373 18.06 7.06 -20.82
C HIS A 373 17.46 5.72 -21.25
N ASP A 374 18.27 4.72 -21.58
CA ASP A 374 17.80 3.38 -21.99
C ASP A 374 16.97 2.71 -20.88
N TYR A 375 17.44 2.79 -19.63
CA TYR A 375 16.71 2.22 -18.49
C TYR A 375 15.36 2.91 -18.24
N ILE A 376 15.23 4.19 -18.62
CA ILE A 376 13.95 4.93 -18.53
C ILE A 376 12.96 4.35 -19.55
N ALA A 377 13.44 4.04 -20.77
CA ALA A 377 12.62 3.38 -21.79
C ALA A 377 12.18 1.98 -21.34
N GLU A 378 13.09 1.19 -20.77
CA GLU A 378 12.78 -0.14 -20.22
C GLU A 378 11.71 -0.09 -19.12
N LEU A 379 11.84 0.87 -18.19
CA LEU A 379 10.85 1.11 -17.13
C LEU A 379 9.48 1.47 -17.70
N PHE A 380 9.45 2.42 -18.65
CA PHE A 380 8.22 2.90 -19.25
C PHE A 380 7.52 1.86 -20.11
N ASP A 381 8.27 1.04 -20.85
CA ASP A 381 7.69 -0.07 -21.59
C ASP A 381 7.12 -1.15 -20.66
N ALA A 382 7.78 -1.41 -19.51
CA ALA A 382 7.27 -2.35 -18.51
C ALA A 382 5.95 -1.88 -17.88
N ILE A 383 5.86 -0.59 -17.53
CA ILE A 383 4.64 0.04 -17.01
C ILE A 383 3.55 0.11 -18.09
N ALA A 384 3.90 0.45 -19.34
CA ALA A 384 2.92 0.50 -20.42
C ALA A 384 2.29 -0.89 -20.68
N ARG A 385 3.06 -1.97 -20.54
CA ARG A 385 2.54 -3.34 -20.59
C ARG A 385 1.59 -3.64 -19.43
N PHE A 386 1.90 -3.21 -18.22
CA PHE A 386 0.99 -3.30 -17.07
C PHE A 386 -0.33 -2.57 -17.35
N ASN A 387 -0.24 -1.32 -17.80
CA ASN A 387 -1.39 -0.49 -18.15
C ASN A 387 -2.24 -1.14 -19.26
N THR A 388 -1.62 -1.75 -20.27
CA THR A 388 -2.37 -2.46 -21.32
C THR A 388 -3.14 -3.65 -20.79
N ILE A 389 -2.59 -4.38 -19.81
CA ILE A 389 -3.33 -5.47 -19.14
C ILE A 389 -4.50 -4.92 -18.34
N LEU A 390 -4.32 -3.76 -17.69
CA LEU A 390 -5.39 -3.15 -16.93
C LEU A 390 -6.49 -2.56 -17.83
N ILE A 391 -6.15 -2.00 -19.00
CA ILE A 391 -7.13 -1.61 -20.04
C ILE A 391 -7.99 -2.80 -20.45
N ASP A 392 -7.34 -3.95 -20.66
CA ASP A 392 -8.03 -5.20 -21.04
C ASP A 392 -9.00 -5.64 -19.94
N PHE A 393 -8.58 -5.56 -18.68
CA PHE A 393 -9.44 -5.80 -17.53
C PHE A 393 -10.63 -4.83 -17.44
N ASP A 394 -10.38 -3.51 -17.56
CA ASP A 394 -11.43 -2.50 -17.49
C ASP A 394 -12.50 -2.74 -18.58
N ARG A 395 -12.07 -3.11 -19.78
CA ARG A 395 -12.97 -3.44 -20.90
C ARG A 395 -13.76 -4.71 -20.68
N ASP A 396 -13.14 -5.76 -20.15
CA ASP A 396 -13.83 -7.01 -19.83
C ASP A 396 -14.87 -6.80 -18.73
N ILE A 397 -14.53 -6.06 -17.67
CA ILE A 397 -15.49 -5.71 -16.60
C ILE A 397 -16.63 -4.84 -17.13
N TRP A 398 -16.34 -3.86 -17.99
CA TRP A 398 -17.36 -3.09 -18.69
C TRP A 398 -18.31 -4.01 -19.48
N GLY A 399 -17.77 -5.01 -20.17
CA GLY A 399 -18.53 -6.02 -20.89
C GLY A 399 -19.41 -6.88 -19.97
N TYR A 400 -18.88 -7.33 -18.84
CA TYR A 400 -19.63 -8.10 -17.85
C TYR A 400 -20.76 -7.27 -17.22
N ILE A 401 -20.53 -5.98 -16.95
CA ILE A 401 -21.58 -5.06 -16.50
C ILE A 401 -22.65 -4.88 -17.58
N SER A 402 -22.25 -4.73 -18.85
CA SER A 402 -23.16 -4.62 -20.00
C SER A 402 -24.06 -5.85 -20.16
N LEU A 403 -23.51 -7.05 -19.94
CA LEU A 403 -24.26 -8.33 -19.95
C LEU A 403 -25.15 -8.52 -18.71
N GLY A 404 -25.00 -7.67 -17.71
CA GLY A 404 -25.70 -7.73 -16.42
C GLY A 404 -25.16 -8.80 -15.47
N TYR A 405 -23.95 -9.30 -15.70
CA TYR A 405 -23.25 -10.24 -14.81
C TYR A 405 -22.82 -9.57 -13.51
N PHE A 406 -22.49 -8.28 -13.58
CA PHE A 406 -22.34 -7.41 -12.43
C PHE A 406 -23.39 -6.31 -12.44
N LYS A 407 -23.94 -6.05 -11.25
CA LYS A 407 -24.57 -4.79 -10.90
C LYS A 407 -23.52 -3.89 -10.26
N GLN A 408 -23.87 -2.63 -10.04
CA GLN A 408 -23.02 -1.67 -9.35
C GLN A 408 -23.75 -1.12 -8.14
N ARG A 409 -23.07 -1.13 -7.00
CA ARG A 409 -23.55 -0.48 -5.78
C ARG A 409 -23.65 1.03 -6.02
N THR A 410 -24.80 1.61 -5.69
CA THR A 410 -25.03 3.06 -5.81
C THR A 410 -24.96 3.73 -4.44
N ILE A 411 -24.41 4.94 -4.39
CA ILE A 411 -24.46 5.79 -3.20
C ILE A 411 -25.68 6.71 -3.29
N ALA A 412 -26.40 6.88 -2.19
CA ALA A 412 -27.57 7.76 -2.15
C ALA A 412 -27.18 9.21 -2.54
N GLY A 413 -27.83 9.75 -3.57
CA GLY A 413 -27.56 11.09 -4.10
C GLY A 413 -26.63 11.14 -5.33
N GLU A 414 -26.03 10.02 -5.72
CA GLU A 414 -25.19 9.93 -6.92
C GLU A 414 -26.05 9.97 -8.19
N ILE A 415 -25.74 10.87 -9.13
CA ILE A 415 -26.48 11.02 -10.39
C ILE A 415 -25.81 10.14 -11.46
N GLY A 416 -26.41 8.98 -11.76
CA GLY A 416 -25.88 8.08 -12.78
C GLY A 416 -26.10 8.56 -14.23
N SER A 417 -27.18 9.30 -14.51
CA SER A 417 -27.42 9.97 -15.79
C SER A 417 -28.26 11.22 -15.60
N SER A 418 -27.93 12.29 -16.35
CA SER A 418 -28.67 13.55 -16.33
C SER A 418 -30.11 13.45 -16.86
N THR A 419 -30.45 12.39 -17.60
CA THR A 419 -31.76 12.24 -18.25
C THR A 419 -32.45 10.90 -17.97
N MET A 420 -31.72 9.88 -17.51
CA MET A 420 -32.26 8.54 -17.25
C MET A 420 -32.06 8.14 -15.77
N PRO A 421 -33.05 8.35 -14.89
CA PRO A 421 -32.90 8.18 -13.43
C PRO A 421 -32.55 6.76 -12.97
N HIS A 422 -32.77 5.74 -13.79
CA HIS A 422 -32.50 4.33 -13.47
C HIS A 422 -31.11 3.87 -13.90
N LYS A 423 -30.34 4.71 -14.61
CA LYS A 423 -29.09 4.30 -15.26
C LYS A 423 -27.91 4.37 -14.28
N VAL A 424 -27.19 3.26 -14.15
CA VAL A 424 -25.93 3.16 -13.41
C VAL A 424 -24.84 2.75 -14.40
N ASN A 425 -23.87 3.62 -14.65
CA ASN A 425 -22.83 3.42 -15.67
C ASN A 425 -21.50 3.03 -15.02
N PRO A 426 -20.66 2.20 -15.66
CA PRO A 426 -19.34 1.80 -15.16
C PRO A 426 -18.28 2.90 -15.32
N ILE A 427 -18.59 4.12 -14.87
CA ILE A 427 -17.77 5.32 -15.15
C ILE A 427 -16.37 5.24 -14.58
N ASP A 428 -16.17 4.51 -13.48
CA ASP A 428 -14.86 4.38 -12.84
C ASP A 428 -13.92 3.55 -13.74
N PHE A 429 -14.41 2.45 -14.35
CA PHE A 429 -13.66 1.65 -15.33
C PHE A 429 -13.45 2.41 -16.66
N GLU A 430 -14.45 3.15 -17.15
CA GLU A 430 -14.33 3.98 -18.36
C GLU A 430 -13.30 5.11 -18.18
N ASN A 431 -13.22 5.68 -16.97
CA ASN A 431 -12.24 6.70 -16.61
C ASN A 431 -10.83 6.12 -16.52
N SER A 432 -10.68 4.94 -15.90
CA SER A 432 -9.40 4.22 -15.90
C SER A 432 -8.91 3.95 -17.32
N GLU A 433 -9.74 3.32 -18.15
CA GLU A 433 -9.39 2.98 -19.54
C GLU A 433 -8.86 4.20 -20.30
N GLY A 434 -9.56 5.34 -20.21
CA GLY A 434 -9.16 6.57 -20.89
C GLY A 434 -7.80 7.10 -20.42
N ASN A 435 -7.57 7.11 -19.10
CA ASN A 435 -6.31 7.58 -18.53
C ASN A 435 -5.13 6.65 -18.83
N LEU A 436 -5.33 5.33 -18.81
CA LEU A 436 -4.29 4.36 -19.19
C LEU A 436 -3.86 4.54 -20.65
N GLY A 437 -4.80 4.87 -21.53
CA GLY A 437 -4.51 5.21 -22.93
C GLY A 437 -3.60 6.44 -23.06
N ILE A 438 -3.88 7.51 -22.29
CA ILE A 438 -3.06 8.72 -22.27
C ILE A 438 -1.68 8.44 -21.66
N ALA A 439 -1.64 7.72 -20.54
CA ALA A 439 -0.39 7.31 -19.89
C ALA A 439 0.52 6.56 -20.87
N ASN A 440 -0.02 5.58 -21.59
CA ASN A 440 0.75 4.79 -22.54
C ASN A 440 1.24 5.60 -23.74
N ALA A 441 0.43 6.53 -24.26
CA ALA A 441 0.86 7.42 -25.34
C ALA A 441 2.08 8.27 -24.93
N LEU A 442 2.09 8.76 -23.69
CA LEU A 442 3.23 9.49 -23.13
C LEU A 442 4.42 8.56 -22.92
N PHE A 443 4.26 7.43 -22.22
CA PHE A 443 5.36 6.49 -21.97
C PHE A 443 6.05 6.03 -23.26
N GLN A 444 5.29 5.71 -24.31
CA GLN A 444 5.84 5.32 -25.61
C GLN A 444 6.59 6.48 -26.28
N HIS A 445 6.09 7.71 -26.19
CA HIS A 445 6.81 8.87 -26.71
C HIS A 445 8.15 9.06 -25.98
N LEU A 446 8.14 9.01 -24.64
CA LEU A 446 9.35 9.19 -23.84
C LEU A 446 10.36 8.07 -24.08
N ALA A 447 9.91 6.81 -24.08
CA ALA A 447 10.76 5.63 -24.32
C ALA A 447 11.43 5.65 -25.69
N SER A 448 10.73 6.11 -26.73
CA SER A 448 11.29 6.18 -28.09
C SER A 448 12.15 7.42 -28.34
N LYS A 449 11.86 8.55 -27.68
CA LYS A 449 12.54 9.83 -27.92
C LYS A 449 13.78 10.03 -27.04
N LEU A 450 13.76 9.61 -25.78
CA LEU A 450 14.82 9.92 -24.83
C LEU A 450 16.17 9.30 -25.20
N PRO A 451 16.25 8.03 -25.65
CA PRO A 451 17.53 7.38 -26.01
C PRO A 451 18.22 7.92 -27.26
N VAL A 452 17.57 8.82 -28.01
CA VAL A 452 18.13 9.39 -29.24
C VAL A 452 18.58 10.83 -28.99
N SER A 453 19.90 11.03 -28.95
CA SER A 453 20.55 12.33 -28.77
C SER A 453 21.73 12.49 -29.75
N ARG A 454 21.81 13.61 -30.47
CA ARG A 454 22.84 13.81 -31.50
C ARG A 454 24.24 13.98 -30.88
N TRP A 455 25.22 13.26 -31.42
CA TRP A 455 26.62 13.28 -30.97
C TRP A 455 26.76 13.05 -29.45
N GLN A 456 27.55 13.85 -28.73
CA GLN A 456 27.74 13.70 -27.28
C GLN A 456 26.55 14.21 -26.44
N ARG A 457 25.64 14.96 -27.06
CA ARG A 457 24.24 15.20 -26.67
C ARG A 457 23.66 16.36 -27.52
N ASP A 458 22.35 16.38 -27.68
CA ASP A 458 21.58 17.61 -27.79
C ASP A 458 20.70 17.81 -26.53
N LEU A 459 20.03 18.96 -26.40
CA LEU A 459 19.31 19.34 -25.18
C LEU A 459 17.79 19.14 -25.28
N THR A 460 17.31 18.42 -26.31
CA THR A 460 15.86 18.19 -26.49
C THR A 460 15.29 17.27 -25.41
N ASP A 461 16.11 16.39 -24.84
CA ASP A 461 15.77 15.54 -23.70
C ASP A 461 15.42 16.34 -22.44
N SER A 462 16.09 17.46 -22.19
CA SER A 462 15.90 18.29 -20.98
C SER A 462 14.45 18.76 -20.77
N THR A 463 13.77 19.18 -21.84
CA THR A 463 12.35 19.57 -21.73
C THR A 463 11.43 18.36 -21.63
N VAL A 464 11.79 17.25 -22.27
CA VAL A 464 10.98 16.02 -22.27
C VAL A 464 11.05 15.30 -20.92
N LEU A 465 12.21 15.26 -20.27
CA LEU A 465 12.39 14.69 -18.93
C LEU A 465 11.56 15.40 -17.84
N ARG A 466 11.12 16.64 -18.07
CA ARG A 466 10.19 17.34 -17.16
C ARG A 466 8.78 16.75 -17.18
N ASN A 467 8.50 15.84 -18.12
CA ASN A 467 7.23 15.17 -18.28
C ASN A 467 7.23 13.72 -17.78
N LEU A 468 8.32 13.24 -17.15
CA LEU A 468 8.38 11.88 -16.58
C LEU A 468 7.15 11.60 -15.69
N GLY A 469 6.83 12.54 -14.80
CA GLY A 469 5.70 12.42 -13.87
C GLY A 469 4.31 12.43 -14.52
N VAL A 470 4.15 12.89 -15.76
CA VAL A 470 2.83 13.05 -16.39
C VAL A 470 2.22 11.68 -16.75
N GLY A 471 3.04 10.77 -17.30
CA GLY A 471 2.60 9.39 -17.58
C GLY A 471 2.26 8.62 -16.30
N PHE A 472 3.05 8.81 -15.24
CA PHE A 472 2.76 8.23 -13.92
C PHE A 472 1.47 8.80 -13.32
N ALA A 473 1.23 10.11 -13.41
CA ALA A 473 0.03 10.73 -12.88
C ALA A 473 -1.24 10.15 -13.52
N HIS A 474 -1.28 10.02 -14.85
CA HIS A 474 -2.39 9.37 -15.53
C HIS A 474 -2.55 7.89 -15.14
N SER A 475 -1.44 7.17 -14.93
CA SER A 475 -1.49 5.77 -14.47
C SER A 475 -2.08 5.65 -13.06
N VAL A 476 -1.67 6.51 -12.12
CA VAL A 476 -2.19 6.50 -10.75
C VAL A 476 -3.68 6.84 -10.70
N ILE A 477 -4.11 7.87 -11.45
CA ILE A 477 -5.55 8.21 -11.58
C ILE A 477 -6.34 7.00 -12.07
N ALA A 478 -5.80 6.28 -13.05
CA ALA A 478 -6.45 5.07 -13.55
C ALA A 478 -6.51 3.95 -12.52
N TYR A 479 -5.41 3.68 -11.82
CA TYR A 479 -5.38 2.61 -10.81
C TYR A 479 -6.38 2.87 -9.69
N GLU A 480 -6.49 4.13 -9.23
CA GLU A 480 -7.50 4.54 -8.24
C GLU A 480 -8.93 4.38 -8.78
N ALA A 481 -9.16 4.74 -10.05
CA ALA A 481 -10.46 4.59 -10.69
C ALA A 481 -10.85 3.10 -10.83
N SER A 482 -9.97 2.22 -11.28
CA SER A 482 -10.24 0.78 -11.33
C SER A 482 -10.50 0.19 -9.95
N LEU A 483 -9.73 0.56 -8.92
CA LEU A 483 -9.95 0.11 -7.53
C LEU A 483 -11.32 0.54 -7.01
N LYS A 484 -11.72 1.78 -7.28
CA LYS A 484 -13.05 2.29 -6.95
C LYS A 484 -14.16 1.59 -7.73
N GLY A 485 -13.92 1.24 -9.00
CA GLY A 485 -14.84 0.42 -9.79
C GLY A 485 -15.01 -0.98 -9.19
N ILE A 486 -13.90 -1.62 -8.81
CA ILE A 486 -13.85 -2.94 -8.18
C ILE A 486 -14.69 -2.98 -6.90
N SER A 487 -14.56 -1.97 -6.03
CA SER A 487 -15.30 -1.92 -4.76
C SER A 487 -16.83 -1.80 -4.92
N LYS A 488 -17.30 -1.35 -6.09
CA LYS A 488 -18.72 -1.21 -6.43
C LYS A 488 -19.32 -2.44 -7.09
N LEU A 489 -18.54 -3.45 -7.48
CA LEU A 489 -19.04 -4.63 -8.18
C LEU A 489 -19.93 -5.49 -7.28
N GLU A 490 -21.15 -5.77 -7.75
CA GLU A 490 -22.08 -6.67 -7.09
C GLU A 490 -22.47 -7.80 -8.04
N LEU A 491 -22.11 -9.04 -7.70
CA LEU A 491 -22.33 -10.19 -8.56
C LEU A 491 -23.82 -10.49 -8.77
N ASN A 492 -24.21 -10.80 -10.00
CA ASN A 492 -25.55 -11.22 -10.37
C ASN A 492 -25.56 -12.68 -10.85
N GLU A 493 -25.40 -13.61 -9.92
CA GLU A 493 -25.34 -15.05 -10.21
C GLU A 493 -26.55 -15.56 -11.01
N GLN A 494 -27.74 -15.02 -10.73
CA GLN A 494 -28.97 -15.41 -11.43
C GLN A 494 -28.88 -15.12 -12.93
N ARG A 495 -28.33 -13.96 -13.32
CA ARG A 495 -28.19 -13.60 -14.74
C ARG A 495 -27.16 -14.48 -15.43
N ILE A 496 -26.05 -14.79 -14.76
CA ILE A 496 -24.99 -15.66 -15.29
C ILE A 496 -25.53 -17.09 -15.49
N ALA A 497 -26.23 -17.63 -14.49
CA ALA A 497 -26.84 -18.95 -14.56
C ALA A 497 -27.87 -19.04 -15.69
N ALA A 498 -28.72 -18.01 -15.87
CA ALA A 498 -29.68 -17.95 -16.97
C ALA A 498 -28.99 -17.91 -18.36
N ASP A 499 -27.83 -17.27 -18.45
CA ASP A 499 -27.06 -17.21 -19.71
C ASP A 499 -26.45 -18.57 -20.08
N LEU A 500 -25.95 -19.30 -19.09
CA LEU A 500 -25.47 -20.68 -19.27
C LEU A 500 -26.60 -21.63 -19.67
N ASP A 501 -27.76 -21.54 -19.00
CA ASP A 501 -28.92 -22.41 -19.28
C ASP A 501 -29.54 -22.16 -20.67
N ALA A 502 -29.28 -21.01 -21.27
CA ALA A 502 -29.71 -20.69 -22.63
C ALA A 502 -28.81 -21.29 -23.73
N CYS A 503 -27.61 -21.79 -23.38
CA CYS A 503 -26.56 -22.15 -24.34
C CYS A 503 -26.09 -23.60 -24.19
N TRP A 504 -26.99 -24.58 -24.37
CA TRP A 504 -26.65 -26.01 -24.25
C TRP A 504 -25.77 -26.53 -25.40
N GLU A 505 -25.68 -25.82 -26.52
CA GLU A 505 -24.82 -26.16 -27.65
C GLU A 505 -23.33 -26.22 -27.28
N VAL A 506 -22.90 -25.58 -26.19
CA VAL A 506 -21.50 -25.65 -25.70
C VAL A 506 -21.12 -27.05 -25.24
N LEU A 507 -22.09 -27.92 -24.94
CA LEU A 507 -21.87 -29.33 -24.62
C LEU A 507 -21.59 -30.19 -25.86
N ALA A 508 -21.60 -29.62 -27.07
CA ALA A 508 -21.21 -30.33 -28.28
C ALA A 508 -19.76 -30.82 -28.22
N GLU A 509 -18.84 -30.01 -27.68
CA GLU A 509 -17.42 -30.35 -27.55
C GLU A 509 -17.16 -31.60 -26.67
N PRO A 510 -17.67 -31.69 -25.42
CA PRO A 510 -17.41 -32.86 -24.59
C PRO A 510 -18.06 -34.13 -25.15
N ILE A 511 -19.26 -34.03 -25.75
CA ILE A 511 -19.92 -35.18 -26.41
C ILE A 511 -19.07 -35.67 -27.57
N GLN A 512 -18.61 -34.75 -28.45
CA GLN A 512 -17.71 -35.10 -29.55
C GLN A 512 -16.45 -35.81 -29.05
N THR A 513 -15.87 -35.31 -27.97
CA THR A 513 -14.62 -35.82 -27.41
C THR A 513 -14.80 -37.24 -26.85
N VAL A 514 -15.90 -37.50 -26.15
CA VAL A 514 -16.24 -38.86 -25.69
C VAL A 514 -16.58 -39.79 -26.85
N MET A 515 -17.27 -39.31 -27.89
CA MET A 515 -17.48 -40.10 -29.12
C MET A 515 -16.17 -40.54 -29.76
N ARG A 516 -15.16 -39.64 -29.80
CA ARG A 516 -13.80 -39.97 -30.30
C ARG A 516 -13.12 -41.04 -29.44
N ARG A 517 -13.25 -40.97 -28.11
CA ARG A 517 -12.71 -41.98 -27.18
C ARG A 517 -13.22 -43.39 -27.48
N TYR A 518 -14.46 -43.52 -27.95
CA TYR A 518 -15.09 -44.80 -28.29
C TYR A 518 -15.08 -45.12 -29.80
N ASN A 519 -14.24 -44.44 -30.59
CA ASN A 519 -14.10 -44.67 -32.04
C ASN A 519 -15.41 -44.55 -32.86
N ILE A 520 -16.36 -43.71 -32.42
CA ILE A 520 -17.56 -43.41 -33.22
C ILE A 520 -17.14 -42.59 -34.44
N GLU A 521 -17.49 -43.07 -35.63
CA GLU A 521 -17.16 -42.39 -36.89
C GLU A 521 -17.87 -41.03 -37.06
N ASN A 522 -17.17 -40.09 -37.70
CA ASN A 522 -17.64 -38.75 -38.06
C ASN A 522 -18.32 -37.97 -36.92
N PRO A 523 -17.72 -37.90 -35.72
CA PRO A 523 -18.41 -37.35 -34.54
C PRO A 523 -18.72 -35.86 -34.67
N TYR A 524 -17.83 -35.09 -35.32
CA TYR A 524 -18.03 -33.66 -35.57
C TYR A 524 -19.22 -33.39 -36.52
N GLU A 525 -19.33 -34.12 -37.64
CA GLU A 525 -20.43 -33.91 -38.60
C GLU A 525 -21.77 -34.33 -37.99
N LYS A 526 -21.82 -35.43 -37.22
CA LYS A 526 -23.04 -35.85 -36.48
C LYS A 526 -23.53 -34.79 -35.50
N LEU A 527 -22.62 -34.07 -34.84
CA LEU A 527 -22.95 -32.99 -33.91
C LEU A 527 -23.28 -31.68 -34.62
N LYS A 528 -22.60 -31.39 -35.73
CA LYS A 528 -22.89 -30.21 -36.57
C LYS A 528 -24.28 -30.29 -37.19
N GLU A 529 -24.75 -31.47 -37.57
CA GLU A 529 -26.14 -31.66 -38.02
C GLU A 529 -27.17 -31.38 -36.91
N LEU A 530 -26.81 -31.62 -35.65
CA LEU A 530 -27.65 -31.33 -34.47
C LEU A 530 -27.63 -29.83 -34.11
N THR A 531 -26.49 -29.16 -34.23
CA THR A 531 -26.26 -27.78 -33.73
C THR A 531 -26.44 -26.67 -34.76
N ARG A 532 -26.48 -26.98 -36.06
CA ARG A 532 -26.48 -25.95 -37.11
C ARG A 532 -27.86 -25.32 -37.31
N GLY A 533 -28.03 -24.09 -36.81
CA GLY A 533 -29.17 -23.22 -37.10
C GLY A 533 -30.41 -23.44 -36.24
N LYS A 534 -30.31 -24.22 -35.15
CA LYS A 534 -31.38 -24.44 -34.17
C LYS A 534 -30.81 -24.34 -32.76
N GLY A 535 -31.49 -23.63 -31.85
CA GLY A 535 -31.16 -23.70 -30.43
C GLY A 535 -31.37 -25.12 -29.92
N ILE A 536 -30.36 -25.70 -29.28
CA ILE A 536 -30.47 -27.04 -28.70
C ILE A 536 -30.94 -26.89 -27.26
N GLY A 537 -32.01 -27.57 -26.91
CA GLY A 537 -32.43 -27.73 -25.52
C GLY A 537 -31.89 -29.02 -24.88
N PRO A 538 -32.00 -29.15 -23.55
CA PRO A 538 -31.55 -30.33 -22.80
C PRO A 538 -32.13 -31.64 -23.34
N GLU A 539 -33.43 -31.67 -23.67
CA GLU A 539 -34.12 -32.88 -24.14
C GLU A 539 -33.56 -33.41 -25.47
N ALA A 540 -33.26 -32.50 -26.42
CA ALA A 540 -32.70 -32.86 -27.71
C ALA A 540 -31.28 -33.41 -27.56
N LEU A 541 -30.48 -32.83 -26.68
CA LEU A 541 -29.13 -33.29 -26.37
C LEU A 541 -29.16 -34.68 -25.72
N GLN A 542 -30.07 -34.91 -24.76
CA GLN A 542 -30.23 -36.22 -24.12
C GLN A 542 -30.67 -37.31 -25.11
N THR A 543 -31.62 -37.00 -25.99
CA THR A 543 -32.09 -37.92 -27.04
C THR A 543 -30.95 -38.29 -27.98
N PHE A 544 -30.10 -37.32 -28.35
CA PHE A 544 -28.92 -37.57 -29.18
C PHE A 544 -27.94 -38.53 -28.48
N ILE A 545 -27.64 -38.30 -27.19
CA ILE A 545 -26.73 -39.14 -26.40
C ILE A 545 -27.24 -40.60 -26.29
N ASP A 546 -28.55 -40.80 -26.16
CA ASP A 546 -29.15 -42.14 -26.12
C ASP A 546 -28.93 -42.93 -27.40
N GLY A 547 -28.95 -42.25 -28.56
CA GLY A 547 -28.73 -42.84 -29.87
C GLY A 547 -27.28 -43.20 -30.19
N LEU A 548 -26.31 -42.83 -29.35
CA LEU A 548 -24.89 -43.10 -29.61
C LEU A 548 -24.53 -44.57 -29.31
N ASP A 549 -23.67 -45.17 -30.12
CA ASP A 549 -23.15 -46.52 -29.85
C ASP A 549 -21.93 -46.45 -28.90
N MET A 550 -22.20 -46.38 -27.59
CA MET A 550 -21.18 -46.31 -26.54
C MET A 550 -21.67 -46.90 -25.22
N PRO A 551 -20.78 -47.25 -24.27
CA PRO A 551 -21.17 -47.85 -22.99
C PRO A 551 -22.20 -47.03 -22.20
N ALA A 552 -23.12 -47.71 -21.52
CA ALA A 552 -24.18 -47.07 -20.73
C ALA A 552 -23.61 -46.12 -19.65
N GLU A 553 -22.48 -46.47 -19.04
CA GLU A 553 -21.77 -45.62 -18.08
C GLU A 553 -21.32 -44.30 -18.72
N ALA A 554 -20.75 -44.34 -19.93
CA ALA A 554 -20.32 -43.13 -20.65
C ALA A 554 -21.50 -42.23 -21.03
N LYS A 555 -22.64 -42.82 -21.45
CA LYS A 555 -23.88 -42.07 -21.69
C LYS A 555 -24.40 -41.42 -20.42
N ALA A 556 -24.37 -42.15 -19.30
CA ALA A 556 -24.81 -41.64 -18.02
C ALA A 556 -23.97 -40.45 -17.55
N GLU A 557 -22.64 -40.51 -17.71
CA GLU A 557 -21.76 -39.38 -17.40
C GLU A 557 -22.01 -38.17 -18.31
N LEU A 558 -22.15 -38.37 -19.63
CA LEU A 558 -22.48 -37.27 -20.55
C LEU A 558 -23.81 -36.61 -20.23
N LYS A 559 -24.82 -37.38 -19.80
CA LYS A 559 -26.15 -36.86 -19.42
C LYS A 559 -26.15 -36.08 -18.10
N LYS A 560 -25.12 -36.22 -17.27
CA LYS A 560 -24.94 -35.40 -16.05
C LYS A 560 -24.38 -34.02 -16.37
N LEU A 561 -23.82 -33.82 -17.57
CA LEU A 561 -23.25 -32.53 -17.95
C LEU A 561 -24.36 -31.49 -18.17
N THR A 562 -24.10 -30.31 -17.64
CA THR A 562 -24.83 -29.07 -17.89
C THR A 562 -23.81 -28.00 -18.28
N PRO A 563 -24.21 -26.92 -18.98
CA PRO A 563 -23.28 -25.82 -19.22
C PRO A 563 -22.64 -25.30 -17.92
N ALA A 564 -23.40 -25.23 -16.81
CA ALA A 564 -22.88 -24.75 -15.53
C ALA A 564 -21.84 -25.66 -14.86
N ASN A 565 -21.86 -26.99 -15.10
CA ASN A 565 -20.88 -27.91 -14.53
C ASN A 565 -19.75 -28.32 -15.50
N TYR A 566 -19.87 -27.94 -16.78
CA TYR A 566 -18.83 -28.15 -17.79
C TYR A 566 -17.77 -27.02 -17.76
N ILE A 567 -17.16 -26.82 -16.58
CA ILE A 567 -16.15 -25.77 -16.30
C ILE A 567 -14.72 -26.31 -16.21
N GLY A 568 -14.51 -27.58 -16.52
CA GLY A 568 -13.21 -28.25 -16.41
C GLY A 568 -12.59 -28.09 -15.02
N ASN A 569 -11.38 -27.53 -14.94
CA ASN A 569 -10.67 -27.24 -13.70
C ASN A 569 -10.57 -25.73 -13.39
N ALA A 570 -11.45 -24.90 -13.96
CA ALA A 570 -11.41 -23.43 -13.85
C ALA A 570 -11.38 -22.95 -12.39
N ALA A 571 -12.26 -23.49 -11.54
CA ALA A 571 -12.28 -23.15 -10.11
C ALA A 571 -10.98 -23.50 -9.39
N ALA A 572 -10.38 -24.65 -9.70
CA ALA A 572 -9.11 -25.04 -9.11
C ALA A 572 -7.94 -24.16 -9.60
N GLN A 573 -8.01 -23.66 -10.83
CA GLN A 573 -7.04 -22.68 -11.34
C GLN A 573 -7.20 -21.33 -10.63
N ALA A 574 -8.42 -20.84 -10.47
CA ALA A 574 -8.71 -19.58 -9.78
C ALA A 574 -8.32 -19.60 -8.29
N LYS A 575 -8.39 -20.75 -7.63
CA LYS A 575 -7.96 -20.91 -6.22
C LYS A 575 -6.44 -21.06 -6.04
N ARG A 576 -5.68 -21.24 -7.13
CA ARG A 576 -4.23 -21.41 -7.10
C ARG A 576 -3.46 -20.13 -7.38
N ILE A 577 -4.14 -19.11 -7.92
CA ILE A 577 -3.58 -17.76 -8.07
C ILE A 577 -3.50 -17.13 -6.68
#